data_AF-A0AB38RLZ2-F1
#
_entry.id   AF-A0AB38RLZ2-F1
#
_cell.length_a   1.000
_cell.length_b   1.000
_cell.length_c   1.000
_cell.angle_alpha   90.00
_cell.angle_beta   90.00
_cell.angle_gamma   90.00
#
_symmetry.space_group_name_H-M   'P 1'
#
loop_
_entity.id
_entity.type
_entity.pdbx_description
1 polymer ?
#
loop_
_entity_poly.entity_id
_entity_poly.type
_entity_poly.pdbx_seq_one_letter_code
_entity_poly.pdbx_strand_id
1 'polypeptide(L)'
;MTVEAPMWKSRSTITIPWKGNAEVTITELLSTTLDAARSVLIDVAKSGKKITYGELAQRSGTGYPAQSMGKVLDVLSLDCSDRGEPSLAPIVVRAATDEVAYGYVGSPEDDRAALYQWWVAH
;
A
#
# COMPACT_ATOMS: atom_id res chain seq x y z
N MET A 1 6.67 8.20 -21.11
CA MET A 1 6.99 8.39 -19.69
C MET A 1 7.52 7.06 -19.19
N THR A 2 8.82 6.96 -18.91
CA THR A 2 9.39 5.71 -18.39
C THR A 2 8.86 5.56 -16.97
N VAL A 3 7.96 4.61 -16.76
CA VAL A 3 7.50 4.28 -15.41
C VAL A 3 8.73 3.66 -14.73
N GLU A 4 9.38 4.41 -13.85
CA GLU A 4 10.55 3.89 -13.14
C GLU A 4 10.18 2.59 -12.44
N ALA A 5 11.09 1.61 -12.50
CA ALA A 5 10.86 0.30 -11.88
C ALA A 5 10.59 0.50 -10.38
N PRO A 6 9.67 -0.27 -9.76
CA PRO A 6 9.35 -0.11 -8.35
C PRO A 6 10.59 -0.20 -7.46
N MET A 7 10.64 0.64 -6.42
CA MET A 7 11.84 0.79 -5.59
C MET A 7 12.30 -0.53 -4.96
N TRP A 8 11.38 -1.46 -4.70
CA TRP A 8 11.65 -2.77 -4.11
C TRP A 8 12.27 -3.78 -5.09
N LYS A 9 12.37 -3.45 -6.38
CA LYS A 9 13.05 -4.30 -7.38
C LYS A 9 14.56 -4.11 -7.40
N SER A 10 15.06 -2.98 -6.89
CA SER A 10 16.49 -2.64 -6.88
C SER A 10 17.14 -2.74 -5.50
N ARG A 11 16.37 -3.05 -4.45
CA ARG A 11 16.83 -3.07 -3.05
C ARG A 11 16.40 -4.34 -2.32
N SER A 12 17.34 -4.99 -1.66
CA SER A 12 17.08 -6.15 -0.80
C SER A 12 16.47 -5.76 0.55
N THR A 13 16.64 -4.51 0.96
CA THR A 13 16.15 -3.94 2.22
C THR A 13 15.63 -2.53 1.99
N ILE A 14 14.46 -2.22 2.56
CA ILE A 14 13.83 -0.91 2.52
C ILE A 14 13.70 -0.38 3.96
N THR A 15 14.09 0.87 4.18
CA THR A 15 13.96 1.54 5.48
C THR A 15 12.67 2.35 5.53
N ILE A 16 11.87 2.17 6.59
CA ILE A 16 10.59 2.86 6.81
C ILE A 16 10.81 4.04 7.78
N PRO A 17 10.91 5.29 7.30
CA PRO A 17 11.37 6.41 8.12
C PRO A 17 10.38 6.77 9.24
N TRP A 18 9.07 6.68 8.99
CA TRP A 18 8.03 6.96 9.99
C TRP A 18 7.86 5.86 11.04
N LYS A 19 8.58 4.73 10.92
CA LYS A 19 8.62 3.65 11.93
C LYS A 19 9.97 3.57 12.62
N GLY A 20 10.57 4.73 12.92
CA GLY A 20 11.88 4.78 13.59
C GLY A 20 12.98 4.13 12.76
N ASN A 21 12.92 4.28 11.43
CA ASN A 21 13.82 3.64 10.47
C ASN A 21 13.80 2.10 10.52
N ALA A 22 12.64 1.50 10.80
CA ALA A 22 12.48 0.05 10.73
C ALA A 22 12.87 -0.48 9.34
N GLU A 23 13.62 -1.57 9.31
CA GLU A 23 14.03 -2.22 8.05
C GLU A 23 13.05 -3.33 7.65
N VAL A 24 12.73 -3.36 6.36
CA VAL A 24 11.92 -4.40 5.72
C VAL A 24 12.77 -5.10 4.67
N THR A 25 13.07 -6.38 4.90
CA THR A 25 13.73 -7.23 3.90
C THR A 25 12.76 -7.63 2.81
N ILE A 26 13.13 -7.40 1.55
CA ILE A 26 12.34 -7.75 0.38
C ILE A 26 12.61 -9.21 0.00
N THR A 27 11.75 -10.11 0.46
CA THR A 27 11.74 -11.51 0.01
C THR A 27 11.05 -11.64 -1.35
N GLU A 28 11.26 -12.74 -2.05
CA GLU A 28 10.57 -13.03 -3.32
C GLU A 28 9.04 -13.01 -3.18
N LEU A 29 8.53 -13.61 -2.10
CA LEU A 29 7.10 -13.61 -1.78
C LEU A 29 6.59 -12.18 -1.53
N LEU A 30 7.34 -11.36 -0.80
CA LEU A 30 6.96 -9.96 -0.56
C LEU A 30 6.99 -9.15 -1.85
N SER A 31 8.03 -9.31 -2.69
CA SER A 31 8.14 -8.64 -4.00
C SER A 31 6.96 -8.95 -4.91
N THR A 32 6.57 -10.24 -5.01
CA THR A 32 5.41 -10.66 -5.80
C THR A 32 4.10 -10.11 -5.22
N THR A 33 4.00 -10.08 -3.89
CA THR A 33 2.82 -9.54 -3.20
C THR A 33 2.70 -8.03 -3.39
N LEU A 34 3.80 -7.28 -3.41
CA LEU A 34 3.81 -5.83 -3.65
C LEU A 34 3.23 -5.50 -5.03
N ASP A 35 3.66 -6.22 -6.06
CA ASP A 35 3.15 -6.04 -7.43
C ASP A 35 1.63 -6.29 -7.49
N ALA A 36 1.17 -7.41 -6.93
CA ALA A 36 -0.24 -7.78 -6.92
C ALA A 36 -1.10 -6.83 -6.07
N ALA A 37 -0.64 -6.50 -4.86
CA ALA A 37 -1.33 -5.61 -3.94
C ALA A 37 -1.48 -4.20 -4.50
N ARG A 38 -0.43 -3.67 -5.15
CA ARG A 38 -0.48 -2.35 -5.79
C ARG A 38 -1.57 -2.30 -6.85
N SER A 39 -1.62 -3.30 -7.73
CA SER A 39 -2.67 -3.38 -8.76
C SER A 39 -4.07 -3.39 -8.15
N VAL A 40 -4.31 -4.24 -7.16
CA VAL A 40 -5.61 -4.34 -6.46
C VAL A 40 -6.00 -3.01 -5.81
N LEU A 41 -5.06 -2.34 -5.16
CA LEU A 41 -5.31 -1.09 -4.46
C LEU A 41 -5.62 0.06 -5.43
N ILE A 42 -4.94 0.13 -6.57
CA ILE A 42 -5.25 1.11 -7.62
C ILE A 42 -6.66 0.89 -8.17
N ASP A 43 -7.05 -0.35 -8.46
CA ASP A 43 -8.40 -0.65 -8.95
C ASP A 43 -9.48 -0.27 -7.91
N VAL A 44 -9.23 -0.54 -6.64
CA VAL A 44 -10.11 -0.14 -5.54
C VAL A 44 -10.19 1.39 -5.42
N ALA A 45 -9.05 2.08 -5.52
CA ALA A 45 -8.96 3.54 -5.51
C ALA A 45 -9.77 4.16 -6.65
N LYS A 46 -9.63 3.65 -7.88
CA LYS A 46 -10.40 4.09 -9.05
C LYS A 46 -11.91 3.91 -8.88
N SER A 47 -12.32 2.90 -8.12
CA SER A 47 -13.74 2.68 -7.81
C SER A 47 -14.28 3.52 -6.65
N GLY A 48 -13.44 4.32 -5.98
CA GLY A 48 -13.83 5.14 -4.83
C GLY A 48 -14.19 4.30 -3.59
N LYS A 49 -13.66 3.07 -3.48
CA LYS A 49 -14.01 2.12 -2.41
C LYS A 49 -12.88 1.95 -1.40
N LYS A 50 -13.23 1.33 -0.28
CA LYS A 50 -12.29 0.84 0.74
C LYS A 50 -12.12 -0.67 0.58
N ILE A 51 -11.00 -1.19 1.07
CA ILE A 51 -10.71 -2.62 1.10
C ILE A 51 -10.21 -3.01 2.49
N THR A 52 -10.53 -4.21 2.95
CA THR A 52 -10.01 -4.69 4.23
C THR A 52 -8.63 -5.34 4.06
N TYR A 53 -7.83 -5.40 5.14
CA TYR A 53 -6.57 -6.16 5.12
C TYR A 53 -6.73 -7.62 4.68
N GLY A 54 -7.82 -8.27 5.10
CA GLY A 54 -8.12 -9.66 4.72
C GLY A 54 -8.46 -9.79 3.23
N GLU A 55 -9.28 -8.87 2.72
CA GLU A 55 -9.65 -8.83 1.30
C GLU A 55 -8.45 -8.52 0.42
N LEU A 56 -7.58 -7.59 0.83
CA LEU A 56 -6.34 -7.30 0.11
C LEU A 56 -5.46 -8.55 0.01
N ALA A 57 -5.26 -9.27 1.12
CA ALA A 57 -4.51 -10.52 1.14
C ALA A 57 -5.11 -11.59 0.23
N GLN A 58 -6.43 -11.74 0.25
CA GLN A 58 -7.13 -12.68 -0.62
C GLN A 58 -6.98 -12.31 -2.10
N ARG A 59 -7.22 -11.04 -2.45
CA ARG A 59 -7.18 -10.56 -3.84
C ARG A 59 -5.78 -10.49 -4.43
N SER A 60 -4.75 -10.29 -3.59
CA SER A 60 -3.36 -10.40 -4.03
C SER A 60 -3.00 -11.83 -4.49
N GLY A 61 -3.70 -12.87 -3.99
CA GLY A 61 -3.56 -14.24 -4.50
C GLY A 61 -2.21 -14.92 -4.25
N THR A 62 -1.32 -14.31 -3.46
CA THR A 62 0.05 -14.79 -3.24
C THR A 62 0.20 -15.71 -2.02
N GLY A 63 -0.83 -15.82 -1.18
CA GLY A 63 -0.75 -16.50 0.11
C GLY A 63 -0.05 -15.67 1.21
N TYR A 64 0.24 -14.39 0.95
CA TYR A 64 0.80 -13.50 1.97
C TYR A 64 -0.22 -13.26 3.10
N PRO A 65 0.17 -13.40 4.38
CA PRO A 65 -0.78 -13.39 5.47
C PRO A 65 -1.34 -11.98 5.72
N ALA A 66 -2.66 -11.89 5.90
CA ALA A 66 -3.37 -10.62 6.13
C ALA A 66 -2.81 -9.80 7.30
N GLN A 67 -2.41 -10.46 8.39
CA GLN A 67 -1.81 -9.81 9.56
C GLN A 67 -0.45 -9.14 9.27
N SER A 68 0.22 -9.53 8.18
CA SER A 68 1.51 -8.96 7.76
C SER A 68 1.35 -7.90 6.65
N MET A 69 0.15 -7.69 6.12
CA MET A 69 -0.09 -6.72 5.04
C MET A 69 0.29 -5.28 5.40
N GLY A 70 0.41 -4.95 6.69
CA GLY A 70 0.99 -3.67 7.11
C GLY A 70 2.37 -3.40 6.50
N LYS A 71 3.23 -4.42 6.37
CA LYS A 71 4.55 -4.29 5.73
C LYS A 71 4.45 -3.97 4.25
N VAL A 72 3.46 -4.57 3.58
CA VAL A 72 3.17 -4.29 2.16
C VAL A 72 2.78 -2.83 2.01
N LEU A 73 1.89 -2.32 2.88
CA LEU A 73 1.48 -0.92 2.84
C LEU A 73 2.60 0.06 3.15
N ASP A 74 3.51 -0.28 4.08
CA ASP A 74 4.67 0.57 4.38
C ASP A 74 5.56 0.75 3.14
N VAL A 75 5.90 -0.36 2.46
CA VAL A 75 6.73 -0.33 1.26
C VAL A 75 6.02 0.34 0.09
N LEU A 76 4.72 0.06 -0.12
CA LEU A 76 3.94 0.73 -1.17
C LEU A 76 3.81 2.23 -0.91
N SER A 77 3.70 2.67 0.34
CA SER A 77 3.63 4.09 0.67
C SER A 77 4.94 4.81 0.32
N LEU A 78 6.08 4.16 0.52
CA LEU A 78 7.37 4.69 0.05
C LEU A 78 7.46 4.76 -1.46
N ASP A 79 7.03 3.72 -2.18
CA ASP A 79 7.04 3.73 -3.64
C ASP A 79 6.08 4.78 -4.22
N CYS A 80 4.90 4.97 -3.60
CA CYS A 80 4.00 6.06 -3.98
C CYS A 80 4.70 7.42 -3.77
N SER A 81 5.34 7.62 -2.62
CA SER A 81 6.09 8.86 -2.34
C SER A 81 7.24 9.10 -3.31
N ASP A 82 7.99 8.07 -3.69
CA ASP A 82 9.09 8.11 -4.65
C ASP A 82 8.59 8.51 -6.05
N ARG A 83 7.38 8.05 -6.41
CA ARG A 83 6.70 8.38 -7.66
C ARG A 83 5.93 9.71 -7.64
N GLY A 84 5.84 10.38 -6.49
CA GLY A 84 4.99 11.56 -6.30
C GLY A 84 3.48 11.28 -6.35
N GLU A 85 3.08 10.03 -6.07
CA GLU A 85 1.70 9.56 -6.02
C GLU A 85 1.14 9.62 -4.58
N PRO A 86 -0.17 9.80 -4.39
CA PRO A 86 -0.77 9.67 -3.07
C PRO A 86 -0.69 8.22 -2.57
N SER A 87 -0.36 8.05 -1.28
CA SER A 87 -0.27 6.73 -0.64
C SER A 87 -1.60 5.98 -0.75
N LEU A 88 -1.53 4.69 -1.10
CA LEU A 88 -2.66 3.75 -1.16
C LEU A 88 -3.08 3.19 0.21
N ALA A 89 -2.34 3.47 1.28
CA ALA A 89 -2.67 3.02 2.63
C ALA A 89 -4.02 3.51 3.21
N PRO A 90 -4.52 4.74 2.95
CA PRO A 90 -5.75 5.29 3.56
C PRO A 90 -7.01 4.48 3.24
N ILE A 91 -7.04 3.77 2.10
CA ILE A 91 -8.19 2.97 1.67
C ILE A 91 -8.21 1.56 2.27
N VAL A 92 -7.14 1.17 3.00
CA VAL A 92 -7.04 -0.14 3.64
C VAL A 92 -7.46 -0.06 5.09
N VAL A 93 -8.55 -0.75 5.42
CA VAL A 93 -9.20 -0.64 6.72
C VAL A 93 -9.30 -1.97 7.45
N ARG A 94 -9.51 -1.89 8.76
CA ARG A 94 -9.81 -3.05 9.60
C ARG A 94 -11.29 -3.43 9.41
N ALA A 95 -11.54 -4.70 9.11
CA ALA A 95 -12.90 -5.19 8.85
C ALA A 95 -13.88 -4.93 10.02
N ALA A 96 -13.38 -4.94 11.27
CA ALA A 96 -14.22 -4.76 12.46
C ALA A 96 -14.64 -3.30 12.72
N THR A 97 -13.85 -2.32 12.27
CA THR A 97 -14.06 -0.90 12.62
C THR A 97 -14.25 0.00 11.42
N ASP A 98 -13.96 -0.48 10.21
CA ASP A 98 -13.97 0.31 8.97
C ASP A 98 -13.00 1.53 8.99
N GLU A 99 -12.01 1.45 9.89
CA GLU A 99 -10.96 2.44 10.12
C GLU A 99 -9.59 1.93 9.69
N VAL A 100 -8.67 2.85 9.38
CA VAL A 100 -7.26 2.54 9.13
C VAL A 100 -6.57 1.97 10.38
N ALA A 101 -5.42 1.31 10.22
CA ALA A 101 -4.67 0.80 11.36
C ALA A 101 -4.16 1.93 12.27
N TYR A 102 -4.04 1.66 13.58
CA TYR A 102 -3.61 2.64 14.60
C TYR A 102 -2.28 3.35 14.30
N GLY A 103 -1.39 2.71 13.52
CA GLY A 103 -0.11 3.29 13.12
C GLY A 103 -0.17 4.17 11.87
N TYR A 104 -1.37 4.47 11.34
CA TYR A 104 -1.54 5.37 10.22
C TYR A 104 -1.18 6.80 10.63
N VAL A 105 -0.42 7.49 9.77
CA VAL A 105 0.01 8.86 9.99
C VAL A 105 -0.65 9.74 8.94
N GLY A 106 -1.40 10.75 9.36
CA GLY A 106 -2.12 11.66 8.46
C GLY A 106 -3.60 11.81 8.86
N SER A 107 -4.40 12.32 7.93
CA SER A 107 -5.86 12.45 8.06
C SER A 107 -6.52 11.42 7.14
N PRO A 108 -6.99 10.27 7.65
CA PRO A 108 -7.50 9.19 6.79
C PRO A 108 -8.65 9.62 5.87
N GLU A 109 -9.44 10.62 6.26
CA GLU A 109 -10.55 11.12 5.46
C GLU A 109 -10.05 12.00 4.31
N ASP A 110 -9.21 13.01 4.61
CA ASP A 110 -8.66 13.92 3.60
C ASP A 110 -7.73 13.18 2.62
N ASP A 111 -6.89 12.28 3.16
CA ASP A 111 -5.95 11.51 2.37
C ASP A 111 -6.70 10.55 1.41
N ARG A 112 -7.81 9.95 1.85
CA ARG A 112 -8.69 9.15 0.97
C ARG A 112 -9.32 10.00 -0.12
N ALA A 113 -9.84 11.18 0.21
CA ALA A 113 -10.46 12.06 -0.77
C ALA A 113 -9.47 12.47 -1.86
N ALA A 114 -8.26 12.88 -1.47
CA ALA A 114 -7.18 13.24 -2.40
C ALA A 114 -6.74 12.05 -3.26
N LEU A 115 -6.58 10.86 -2.64
CA LEU A 115 -6.28 9.61 -3.34
C LEU A 115 -7.32 9.30 -4.41
N TYR A 116 -8.61 9.33 -4.08
CA TYR A 116 -9.66 9.00 -5.05
C TYR A 116 -9.68 9.97 -6.23
N GLN A 117 -9.49 11.27 -5.96
CA GLN A 117 -9.40 12.28 -7.02
C GLN A 117 -8.21 12.03 -7.95
N TRP A 118 -7.04 11.68 -7.40
CA TRP A 118 -5.83 11.47 -8.17
C TRP A 118 -5.93 10.23 -9.06
N TRP A 119 -6.35 9.08 -8.52
CA TRP A 119 -6.36 7.81 -9.25
C TRP A 119 -7.51 7.69 -10.25
N VAL A 120 -8.59 8.45 -10.09
CA VAL A 120 -9.62 8.54 -11.16
C VAL A 120 -9.09 9.33 -12.37
N ALA A 121 -8.17 10.27 -12.15
CA ALA A 121 -7.62 11.13 -13.21
C ALA A 121 -6.39 10.53 -13.94
N HIS A 122 -5.78 9.46 -13.41
CA HIS A 122 -4.55 8.83 -13.93
C HIS A 122 -4.71 7.30 -14.09
#